data_AF-A0A7V9GKZ1-F1
#
_entry.id   AF-A0A7V9GKZ1-F1
#
_cell.length_a   1.000
_cell.length_b   1.000
_cell.length_c   1.000
_cell.angle_alpha   90.00
_cell.angle_beta   90.00
_cell.angle_gamma   90.00
#
_symmetry.space_group_name_H-M   'P 1'
#
loop_
_entity.id
_entity.type
_entity.pdbx_description
1 polymer ?
#
loop_
_entity_poly.entity_id
_entity_poly.type
_entity_poly.pdbx_seq_one_letter_code
_entity_poly.pdbx_strand_id
1 'polypeptide(L)' 'NEYHEELQKVQDTDFTHNWVSSSAFLFYLQIACVVALFIGISIALANYGYEGKPNVEVPESSLYTPKYK' A
#
# COMPACT_ATOMS: atom_id res chain seq x y z
N ASN A 1 -19.97 36.79 -29.52
CA ASN A 1 -20.70 36.04 -28.49
C ASN A 1 -20.57 34.54 -28.70
N GLU A 2 -20.81 34.04 -29.91
CA GLU A 2 -20.63 32.62 -30.27
C GLU A 2 -19.21 32.09 -30.00
N TYR A 3 -18.17 32.79 -30.48
CA TYR A 3 -16.75 32.45 -30.23
C TYR A 3 -16.35 32.27 -28.77
N HIS A 4 -16.99 32.99 -27.84
CA HIS A 4 -16.70 32.82 -26.41
C HIS A 4 -17.35 31.55 -25.84
N GLU A 5 -18.52 31.18 -26.35
CA GLU A 5 -19.27 29.98 -25.94
C GLU A 5 -18.57 28.69 -26.39
N GLU A 6 -17.99 28.67 -27.60
CA GLU A 6 -17.22 27.53 -28.11
C GLU A 6 -15.91 27.34 -27.32
N LEU A 7 -15.23 28.43 -26.99
CA LEU A 7 -14.04 28.39 -26.13
C LEU A 7 -14.40 27.88 -24.73
N GLN A 8 -15.53 28.32 -24.17
CA GLN A 8 -16.02 27.87 -22.86
C GLN A 8 -16.34 26.37 -22.86
N LYS A 9 -17.00 25.87 -23.92
CA LYS A 9 -17.32 24.45 -24.08
C LYS A 9 -16.07 23.58 -24.17
N VAL A 10 -15.06 24.03 -24.92
CA VAL A 10 -13.76 23.35 -25.02
C VAL A 10 -13.04 23.36 -23.67
N GLN A 11 -13.11 24.48 -22.94
CA GLN A 11 -12.48 24.65 -21.64
C GLN A 11 -13.16 23.86 -20.51
N ASP A 12 -14.49 23.68 -20.58
CA ASP A 12 -15.26 22.83 -19.65
C ASP A 12 -15.00 21.33 -19.88
N THR A 13 -14.73 20.93 -21.13
CA THR A 13 -14.25 19.58 -21.46
C THR A 13 -12.77 19.37 -21.15
N ASP A 14 -12.02 20.45 -20.88
CA ASP A 14 -10.61 20.36 -20.60
C ASP A 14 -10.39 19.88 -19.15
N PHE A 15 -9.67 18.77 -19.03
CA PHE A 15 -9.42 18.08 -17.76
C PHE A 15 -8.72 18.96 -16.71
N THR A 16 -8.07 20.03 -17.16
CA THR A 16 -7.40 21.01 -16.29
C THR A 16 -8.40 21.83 -15.47
N HIS A 17 -9.57 22.19 -16.01
CA HIS A 17 -10.62 22.93 -15.28
C HIS A 17 -11.47 21.99 -14.40
N ASN A 18 -11.73 20.77 -14.89
CA ASN A 18 -12.42 19.72 -14.14
C ASN A 18 -11.57 19.09 -13.02
N TRP A 19 -10.29 19.45 -12.90
CA TRP A 19 -9.38 18.88 -11.90
C TRP A 19 -9.83 19.14 -10.46
N VAL A 20 -10.40 20.31 -10.19
CA VAL A 20 -10.94 20.65 -8.85
C VAL A 20 -12.20 19.83 -8.54
N SER A 21 -13.06 19.58 -9.53
CA SER A 21 -14.27 18.75 -9.37
C SER A 21 -13.95 17.24 -9.32
N SER A 22 -12.94 16.80 -10.07
CA SER A 22 -12.42 15.43 -10.08
C SER A 22 -11.50 15.12 -8.88
N SER A 23 -10.96 16.15 -8.21
CA SER A 23 -10.01 15.99 -7.08
C SER A 23 -10.59 15.21 -5.91
N ALA A 24 -11.87 15.39 -5.59
CA ALA A 24 -12.53 14.68 -4.51
C ALA A 24 -12.59 13.17 -4.78
N PHE A 25 -12.93 12.78 -6.01
CA PHE A 25 -12.97 11.37 -6.40
C PHE A 25 -11.58 10.71 -6.30
N LEU A 26 -10.55 11.36 -6.85
CA LEU A 26 -9.18 10.86 -6.79
C LEU A 26 -8.65 10.82 -5.34
N PHE A 27 -9.02 11.77 -4.50
CA PHE A 27 -8.67 11.79 -3.08
C PHE A 27 -9.28 10.58 -2.33
N TYR A 28 -10.57 10.31 -2.52
CA TYR A 28 -11.21 9.15 -1.90
C TYR A 28 -10.65 7.83 -2.44
N LEU A 29 -10.36 7.74 -3.74
CA LEU A 29 -9.72 6.58 -4.35
C LEU A 29 -8.33 6.32 -3.75
N GLN A 30 -7.52 7.37 -3.58
CA GLN A 30 -6.21 7.28 -2.96
C GLN A 30 -6.30 6.79 -1.51
N ILE A 31 -7.20 7.36 -0.71
CA ILE A 31 -7.42 6.92 0.68
C ILE A 31 -7.88 5.46 0.71
N ALA A 32 -8.81 5.06 -0.17
CA ALA A 32 -9.28 3.69 -0.25
C ALA A 32 -8.14 2.72 -0.60
N CYS A 33 -7.26 3.07 -1.55
CA CYS A 33 -6.07 2.29 -1.87
C CYS A 33 -5.12 2.17 -0.68
N VAL A 34 -4.84 3.26 0.03
CA VAL A 34 -3.95 3.24 1.21
C VAL A 34 -4.53 2.34 2.30
N VAL A 35 -5.82 2.46 2.61
CA VAL A 35 -6.49 1.63 3.61
C VAL A 35 -6.47 0.16 3.21
N ALA A 36 -6.76 -0.15 1.94
CA ALA A 36 -6.71 -1.52 1.42
C ALA A 36 -5.31 -2.13 1.55
N LEU A 37 -4.25 -1.37 1.26
CA LEU A 37 -2.87 -1.81 1.43
C LEU A 37 -2.52 -2.03 2.91
N PHE A 38 -2.92 -1.12 3.81
CA PHE A 38 -2.66 -1.28 5.25
C PHE A 38 -3.31 -2.53 5.82
N ILE A 39 -4.56 -2.80 5.44
CA ILE A 39 -5.27 -4.02 5.85
C ILE A 39 -4.60 -5.25 5.26
N GLY A 40 -4.27 -5.22 3.95
CA GLY A 40 -3.55 -6.31 3.29
C GLY A 40 -2.21 -6.63 3.95
N ILE A 41 -1.42 -5.61 4.28
CA ILE A 41 -0.13 -5.74 4.98
C ILE A 41 -0.34 -6.31 6.39
N SER A 42 -1.33 -5.82 7.14
CA SER A 42 -1.61 -6.29 8.51
C SER A 42 -1.99 -7.77 8.52
N ILE A 43 -2.84 -8.21 7.58
CA ILE A 43 -3.24 -9.61 7.44
C ILE A 43 -2.07 -10.48 6.99
N ALA A 44 -1.27 -10.02 6.02
CA ALA A 44 -0.08 -10.75 5.57
C ALA A 44 0.91 -10.93 6.72
N LEU A 45 1.17 -9.87 7.50
CA LEU A 45 2.07 -9.93 8.65
C LEU A 45 1.57 -10.90 9.74
N ALA A 46 0.25 -10.95 9.98
CA ALA A 46 -0.34 -11.87 10.94
C ALA A 46 -0.20 -13.35 10.52
N ASN A 47 -0.35 -13.64 9.23
CA ASN A 47 -0.30 -15.01 8.72
C ASN A 47 1.13 -15.51 8.47
N TYR A 48 2.02 -14.64 8.00
CA TYR A 48 3.43 -14.95 7.75
C TYR A 48 4.33 -14.55 8.93
N GLY A 49 3.75 -14.52 10.13
CA GLY A 49 4.50 -14.30 11.36
C GLY A 49 5.59 -15.37 11.54
N TYR A 50 6.63 -15.02 12.29
CA TYR A 50 7.73 -15.93 12.59
C TYR A 50 7.21 -17.18 13.33
N GLU A 51 7.22 -18.34 12.66
CA GLU A 51 6.65 -19.60 13.14
C GLU A 51 7.33 -20.17 14.41
N GLY A 52 8.44 -19.58 14.85
CA GLY A 52 9.17 -19.94 16.06
C GLY A 52 10.64 -20.25 15.80
N LYS A 53 11.35 -20.74 16.82
CA LYS A 53 12.72 -21.24 16.63
C LYS A 53 12.62 -22.56 15.85
N PRO A 54 13.11 -22.64 14.61
CA PRO A 54 13.14 -23.91 13.90
C PRO A 54 13.94 -24.90 14.75
N ASN A 55 13.53 -26.16 14.76
CA ASN A 55 14.29 -27.23 15.42
C ASN A 55 15.53 -27.52 14.58
N VAL A 56 16.49 -26.59 14.62
CA VAL A 56 17.81 -26.75 14.04
C VAL A 56 18.65 -27.54 15.01
N GLU A 57 19.31 -28.57 14.52
CA GLU A 57 20.33 -29.28 15.27
C GLU A 57 21.46 -28.29 15.57
N VAL A 58 21.44 -27.73 16.78
CA VAL A 58 22.49 -26.85 17.26
C VAL A 58 23.75 -27.71 17.46
N PRO A 59 24.87 -27.39 16.79
CA PRO A 59 26.10 -28.15 16.96
C PRO A 59 26.52 -28.20 18.43
N GLU A 60 26.91 -29.36 18.94
CA GLU A 60 27.32 -29.53 20.35
C GLU A 60 28.49 -28.62 20.75
N SER A 61 29.31 -28.18 19.80
CA SER A 61 30.40 -27.20 20.02
C SER A 61 29.91 -25.79 20.33
N SER A 62 28.65 -25.46 20.01
CA SER A 62 28.02 -24.18 20.30
C SER A 62 27.20 -24.18 21.58
N LEU A 63 27.06 -25.35 22.24
CA LEU A 63 26.46 -25.41 23.57
C LEU A 63 27.41 -24.76 24.59
N TYR A 64 26.83 -23.89 25.42
CA TYR A 64 27.55 -23.26 26.54
C TYR A 64 28.09 -24.31 27.53
N THR A 65 27.39 -25.42 27.68
CA THR A 65 27.80 -26.55 28.51
C THR A 65 28.45 -27.64 27.65
N PRO A 66 29.76 -27.88 27.80
CA PRO A 66 30.45 -28.91 27.02
C PRO A 66 29.96 -30.31 27.43
N LYS A 67 29.71 -31.16 26.45
CA LYS A 67 29.46 -32.60 26.67
C LYS A 67 30.74 -33.38 26.39
N TYR A 68 31.13 -34.24 27.32
CA TYR A 68 32.27 -35.16 27.18
C TYR A 68 31.76 -36.58 26.87
N LYS A 69 32.47 -37.32 26.02
CA LYS A 69 32.19 -38.72 25.69
C LYS A 69 32.89 -39.67 26.64
#